data_AF-A0A930F814-F1
#
_entry.id   AF-A0A930F814-F1
#
_cell.length_a   1.000
_cell.length_b   1.000
_cell.length_c   1.000
_cell.angle_alpha   90.00
_cell.angle_beta   90.00
_cell.angle_gamma   90.00
#
_symmetry.space_group_name_H-M   'P 1'
#
loop_
_entity.id
_entity.type
_entity.pdbx_description
1 polymer ?
#
loop_
_entity_poly.entity_id
_entity_poly.type
_entity_poly.pdbx_seq_one_letter_code
_entity_poly.pdbx_strand_id
1 'polypeptide(L)'
;FNRIQECARRQGYLFDNTLSLNSFEKGISKKVMYQELVDKNPMFVSYFPTYKAFFRQGLSNPDSPFFINEGDTYLSFDETIDLIHRAGGKAFLAHIFEYDAFRKNHYIDEVKDKLDGMECFHPSIPMRESVKLFHYCEENELYVSGGSDFHKPERHIPMGVHLDETLLCSSRFDWIPESLRNLL
;
A
#
# COMPACT_ATOMS: atom_id res chain seq x y z
N PHE A 1 -4.61 10.75 -15.34
CA PHE A 1 -4.85 10.56 -16.79
C PHE A 1 -3.83 11.38 -17.60
N ASN A 2 -3.90 12.71 -17.54
CA ASN A 2 -3.00 13.63 -18.26
C ASN A 2 -1.50 13.35 -18.08
N ARG A 3 -1.06 13.01 -16.86
CA ARG A 3 0.35 12.70 -16.58
C ARG A 3 0.85 11.48 -17.36
N ILE A 4 0.02 10.44 -17.52
CA ILE A 4 0.42 9.23 -18.28
C ILE A 4 0.44 9.54 -19.79
N GLN A 5 -0.52 10.33 -20.28
CA GLN A 5 -0.54 10.78 -21.68
C GLN A 5 0.70 11.64 -22.01
N GLU A 6 1.13 12.49 -21.08
CA GLU A 6 2.35 13.28 -21.24
C GLU A 6 3.61 12.41 -21.28
N CYS A 7 3.72 11.41 -20.39
CA CYS A 7 4.81 10.42 -20.47
C CYS A 7 4.81 9.70 -21.83
N ALA A 8 3.65 9.20 -22.27
CA ALA A 8 3.51 8.51 -23.54
C ALA A 8 3.94 9.38 -24.73
N ARG A 9 3.52 10.65 -24.73
CA ARG A 9 3.89 11.63 -25.78
C ARG A 9 5.39 11.87 -25.83
N ARG A 10 6.05 12.05 -24.69
CA ARG A 10 7.51 12.26 -24.61
C ARG A 10 8.31 11.08 -25.13
N GLN A 11 7.77 9.88 -24.98
CA GLN A 11 8.38 8.64 -25.44
C GLN A 11 7.99 8.28 -26.88
N GLY A 12 7.16 9.10 -27.56
CA GLY A 12 6.76 8.88 -28.94
C GLY A 12 5.71 7.77 -29.14
N TYR A 13 5.01 7.35 -28.08
CA TYR A 13 3.95 6.35 -28.20
C TYR A 13 2.67 6.94 -28.80
N LEU A 14 1.99 6.15 -29.62
CA LEU A 14 0.68 6.48 -30.19
C LEU A 14 -0.43 6.19 -29.17
N PHE A 15 -1.37 7.11 -29.03
CA PHE A 15 -2.59 6.94 -28.22
C PHE A 15 -3.64 7.98 -28.68
N ASP A 16 -4.92 7.72 -28.43
CA ASP A 16 -5.97 8.72 -28.66
C ASP A 16 -5.87 9.89 -27.66
N ASN A 17 -5.51 11.07 -28.19
CA ASN A 17 -5.36 12.30 -27.40
C ASN A 17 -6.69 12.86 -26.87
N THR A 18 -7.82 12.34 -27.33
CA THR A 18 -9.16 12.72 -26.86
C THR A 18 -9.65 11.85 -25.71
N LEU A 19 -8.88 10.83 -25.31
CA LEU A 19 -9.25 9.99 -24.18
C LEU A 19 -9.48 10.83 -22.91
N SER A 20 -10.65 10.64 -22.32
CA SER A 20 -11.07 11.26 -21.07
C SER A 20 -11.85 10.23 -20.23
N LEU A 21 -11.88 10.43 -18.91
CA LEU A 21 -12.71 9.63 -18.02
C LEU A 21 -14.03 10.34 -17.73
N ASN A 22 -15.14 9.68 -18.05
CA ASN A 22 -16.49 10.18 -17.77
C ASN A 22 -16.96 9.86 -16.34
N SER A 23 -16.25 8.98 -15.61
CA SER A 23 -16.50 8.64 -14.21
C SER A 23 -15.19 8.45 -13.43
N PHE A 24 -15.22 8.79 -12.14
CA PHE A 24 -14.09 8.66 -11.22
C PHE A 24 -14.13 7.32 -10.49
N GLU A 25 -13.73 6.25 -11.18
CA GLU A 25 -13.42 4.99 -10.49
C GLU A 25 -11.91 4.86 -10.26
N LYS A 26 -11.54 4.44 -9.04
CA LYS A 26 -10.16 4.27 -8.62
C LYS A 26 -9.43 3.31 -9.57
N GLY A 27 -8.33 3.78 -10.15
CA GLY A 27 -7.45 2.96 -10.98
C GLY A 27 -7.93 2.69 -12.41
N ILE A 28 -9.11 3.17 -12.83
CA ILE A 28 -9.56 3.04 -14.23
C ILE A 28 -8.63 3.79 -15.18
N SER A 29 -8.17 4.99 -14.81
CA SER A 29 -7.30 5.83 -15.66
C SER A 29 -6.06 5.10 -16.17
N LYS A 30 -5.36 4.40 -15.26
CA LYS A 30 -4.13 3.68 -15.56
C LYS A 30 -4.39 2.45 -16.41
N LYS A 31 -5.49 1.73 -16.17
CA LYS A 31 -5.88 0.54 -16.95
C LYS A 31 -6.29 0.89 -18.37
N VAL A 32 -7.12 1.93 -18.55
CA VAL A 32 -7.55 2.42 -19.87
C VAL A 32 -6.33 2.84 -20.68
N MET A 33 -5.42 3.61 -20.08
CA MET A 33 -4.21 4.03 -20.77
C MET A 33 -3.30 2.85 -21.13
N TYR A 34 -3.14 1.87 -20.25
CA TYR A 34 -2.38 0.66 -20.56
C TYR A 34 -2.95 -0.09 -21.78
N GLN A 35 -4.29 -0.26 -21.81
CA GLN A 35 -4.95 -0.93 -22.92
C GLN A 35 -4.71 -0.18 -24.23
N GLU A 36 -4.90 1.14 -24.24
CA GLU A 36 -4.65 1.97 -25.43
C GLU A 36 -3.18 1.88 -25.90
N LEU A 37 -2.22 1.93 -24.97
CA LEU A 37 -0.79 1.82 -25.30
C LEU A 37 -0.47 0.48 -25.94
N VAL A 38 -1.04 -0.61 -25.45
CA VAL A 38 -0.88 -1.95 -26.05
C VAL A 38 -1.52 -2.01 -27.43
N ASP A 39 -2.75 -1.53 -27.56
CA ASP A 39 -3.54 -1.62 -28.80
C ASP A 39 -2.91 -0.81 -29.94
N LYS A 40 -2.36 0.38 -29.64
CA LYS A 40 -1.71 1.26 -30.62
C LYS A 40 -0.23 0.97 -30.81
N ASN A 41 0.41 0.28 -29.87
CA ASN A 41 1.85 0.01 -29.91
C ASN A 41 2.10 -1.45 -29.48
N PRO A 42 1.98 -2.44 -30.40
CA PRO A 42 2.07 -3.86 -30.04
C PRO A 42 3.37 -4.26 -29.32
N MET A 43 4.48 -3.58 -29.60
CA MET A 43 5.77 -3.80 -28.90
C MET A 43 5.74 -3.38 -27.43
N PHE A 44 4.76 -2.58 -26.99
CA PHE A 44 4.65 -2.15 -25.60
C PHE A 44 4.55 -3.34 -24.62
N VAL A 45 3.87 -4.41 -25.04
CA VAL A 45 3.71 -5.63 -24.25
C VAL A 45 5.03 -6.38 -24.04
N SER A 46 6.04 -6.20 -24.91
CA SER A 46 7.36 -6.82 -24.69
C SER A 46 8.12 -6.17 -23.54
N TYR A 47 7.83 -4.89 -23.24
CA TYR A 47 8.41 -4.17 -22.11
C TYR A 47 7.55 -4.32 -20.85
N PHE A 48 6.22 -4.26 -21.00
CA PHE A 48 5.28 -4.41 -19.90
C PHE A 48 4.21 -5.46 -20.26
N PRO A 49 4.43 -6.75 -19.94
CA PRO A 49 3.55 -7.83 -20.39
C PRO A 49 2.14 -7.79 -19.81
N THR A 50 1.96 -7.10 -18.69
CA THR A 50 0.67 -6.99 -17.99
C THR A 50 0.49 -5.58 -17.45
N TYR A 51 -0.76 -5.18 -17.20
CA TYR A 51 -1.06 -3.95 -16.47
C TYR A 51 -0.34 -3.88 -15.12
N LYS A 52 -0.22 -5.01 -14.41
CA LYS A 52 0.50 -5.08 -13.13
C LYS A 52 2.00 -4.76 -13.32
N ALA A 53 2.62 -5.26 -14.39
CA ALA A 53 4.01 -4.94 -14.72
C ALA A 53 4.15 -3.46 -15.08
N PHE A 54 3.27 -2.92 -15.93
CA PHE A 54 3.28 -1.50 -16.27
C PHE A 54 3.09 -0.60 -15.04
N PHE A 55 2.20 -0.97 -14.13
CA PHE A 55 2.00 -0.23 -12.89
C PHE A 55 3.27 -0.25 -12.03
N ARG A 56 3.80 -1.43 -11.70
CA ARG A 56 4.91 -1.56 -10.73
C ARG A 56 6.27 -1.12 -11.31
N GLN A 57 6.56 -1.46 -12.56
CA GLN A 57 7.87 -1.25 -13.20
C GLN A 57 7.89 -0.02 -14.12
N GLY A 58 6.72 0.45 -14.54
CA GLY A 58 6.54 1.67 -15.31
C GLY A 58 6.17 2.84 -14.41
N LEU A 59 4.90 2.91 -14.02
CA LEU A 59 4.33 4.08 -13.33
C LEU A 59 4.93 4.35 -11.95
N SER A 60 5.29 3.29 -11.21
CA SER A 60 5.79 3.37 -9.83
C SER A 60 7.32 3.25 -9.70
N ASN A 61 8.05 3.18 -10.81
CA ASN A 61 9.51 3.05 -10.81
C ASN A 61 10.17 4.39 -11.16
N PRO A 62 10.91 5.06 -10.26
CA PRO A 62 11.56 6.34 -10.53
C PRO A 62 12.50 6.36 -11.74
N ASP A 63 13.09 5.20 -12.08
CA ASP A 63 14.00 5.06 -13.23
C ASP A 63 13.25 4.87 -14.56
N SER A 64 11.92 4.73 -14.52
CA SER A 64 11.11 4.52 -15.71
C SER A 64 10.75 5.84 -16.40
N PRO A 65 10.76 5.89 -17.74
CA PRO A 65 10.24 7.05 -18.46
C PRO A 65 8.73 7.28 -18.26
N PHE A 66 8.02 6.27 -17.75
CA PHE A 66 6.60 6.35 -17.39
C PHE A 66 6.36 6.71 -15.93
N PHE A 67 7.41 7.02 -15.16
CA PHE A 67 7.27 7.33 -13.75
C PHE A 67 6.33 8.50 -13.51
N ILE A 68 5.42 8.31 -12.57
CA ILE A 68 4.53 9.34 -12.07
C ILE A 68 4.69 9.39 -10.57
N ASN A 69 5.28 10.47 -10.06
CA ASN A 69 5.30 10.74 -8.63
C ASN A 69 3.87 11.02 -8.12
N GLU A 70 3.20 10.01 -7.58
CA GLU A 70 1.88 10.18 -6.97
C GLU A 70 1.94 10.74 -5.56
N GLY A 71 3.12 10.86 -4.94
CA GLY A 71 3.28 11.46 -3.62
C GLY A 71 2.61 12.83 -3.53
N ASP A 72 2.73 13.64 -4.58
CA ASP A 72 2.16 14.99 -4.67
C ASP A 72 0.61 15.00 -4.78
N THR A 73 -0.02 13.83 -4.91
CA THR A 73 -1.49 13.69 -4.98
C THR A 73 -2.12 13.16 -3.69
N TYR A 74 -1.29 12.73 -2.74
CA TYR A 74 -1.72 12.31 -1.42
C TYR A 74 -1.38 13.39 -0.40
N LEU A 75 -2.03 13.33 0.76
CA LEU A 75 -1.59 14.11 1.92
C LEU A 75 -0.18 13.67 2.30
N SER A 76 0.59 14.58 2.89
CA SER A 76 1.87 14.22 3.51
C SER A 76 1.64 13.21 4.65
N PHE A 77 2.72 12.56 5.07
CA PHE A 77 2.70 11.60 6.17
C PHE A 77 2.10 12.23 7.45
N ASP A 78 2.57 13.43 7.81
CA ASP A 78 2.13 14.15 9.01
C ASP A 78 0.67 14.61 8.88
N GLU A 79 0.27 15.14 7.72
CA GLU A 79 -1.14 15.54 7.48
C GLU A 79 -2.11 14.35 7.53
N THR A 80 -1.66 13.17 7.10
CA THR A 80 -2.44 11.94 7.13
C THR A 80 -2.67 11.49 8.57
N ILE A 81 -1.62 11.47 9.38
CA ILE A 81 -1.69 11.12 10.81
C ILE A 81 -2.60 12.11 11.55
N ASP A 82 -2.38 13.41 11.36
CA ASP A 82 -3.21 14.45 11.95
C ASP A 82 -4.68 14.31 11.58
N LEU A 83 -4.98 13.95 10.34
CA LEU A 83 -6.36 13.72 9.89
C LEU A 83 -7.00 12.53 10.60
N ILE A 84 -6.28 11.42 10.76
CA ILE A 84 -6.74 10.24 11.49
C ILE A 84 -7.02 10.60 12.96
N HIS A 85 -6.08 11.30 13.62
CA HIS A 85 -6.23 11.72 15.02
C HIS A 85 -7.37 12.71 15.22
N ARG A 86 -7.55 13.68 14.31
CA ARG A 86 -8.70 14.60 14.36
C ARG A 86 -10.05 13.89 14.24
N ALA A 87 -10.09 12.73 13.59
CA ALA A 87 -11.28 11.88 13.52
C ALA A 87 -11.44 10.97 14.76
N GLY A 88 -10.54 11.05 15.75
CA GLY A 88 -10.53 10.19 16.94
C GLY A 88 -9.92 8.81 16.70
N GLY A 89 -9.29 8.58 15.55
CA GLY A 89 -8.66 7.32 15.20
C GLY A 89 -7.23 7.18 15.73
N LYS A 90 -6.64 6.02 15.43
CA LYS A 90 -5.25 5.65 15.72
C LYS A 90 -4.53 5.35 14.40
N ALA A 91 -3.32 5.87 14.23
CA ALA A 91 -2.54 5.76 13.00
C ALA A 91 -1.56 4.58 13.06
N PHE A 92 -1.74 3.61 12.18
CA PHE A 92 -0.90 2.41 12.08
C PHE A 92 -0.14 2.35 10.77
N LEU A 93 1.14 1.97 10.82
CA LEU A 93 1.90 1.66 9.61
C LEU A 93 1.52 0.27 9.08
N ALA A 94 0.86 0.24 7.93
CA ALA A 94 0.33 -0.98 7.31
C ALA A 94 1.41 -1.80 6.54
N HIS A 95 1.27 -3.12 6.61
CA HIS A 95 1.91 -4.19 5.83
C HIS A 95 3.34 -3.87 5.38
N ILE A 96 4.19 -3.52 6.35
CA ILE A 96 5.52 -2.95 6.12
C ILE A 96 6.43 -3.82 5.24
N PHE A 97 6.22 -5.14 5.23
CA PHE A 97 6.98 -6.09 4.42
C PHE A 97 6.72 -5.99 2.92
N GLU A 98 5.70 -5.24 2.49
CA GLU A 98 5.46 -4.95 1.07
C GLU A 98 6.34 -3.83 0.52
N TYR A 99 7.01 -3.06 1.39
CA TYR A 99 7.87 -1.96 0.97
C TYR A 99 9.35 -2.39 1.00
N ASP A 100 9.99 -2.46 -0.18
CA ASP A 100 11.42 -2.79 -0.28
C ASP A 100 12.33 -1.79 0.45
N ALA A 101 11.92 -0.52 0.53
CA ALA A 101 12.65 0.54 1.22
C ALA A 101 12.73 0.33 2.74
N PHE A 102 11.70 -0.29 3.34
CA PHE A 102 11.59 -0.40 4.80
C PHE A 102 12.41 -1.56 5.36
N ARG A 103 12.78 -2.55 4.53
CA ARG A 103 13.69 -3.62 4.93
C ARG A 103 15.17 -3.19 4.99
N LYS A 104 15.53 -2.05 4.39
CA LYS A 104 16.94 -1.69 4.15
C LYS A 104 17.42 -0.42 4.85
N ASN A 105 16.52 0.49 5.25
CA ASN A 105 16.91 1.89 5.50
C ASN A 105 16.53 2.44 6.88
N HIS A 106 16.33 1.62 7.94
CA HIS A 106 15.98 2.12 9.29
C HIS A 106 14.74 3.03 9.37
N TYR A 107 13.94 3.13 8.31
CA TYR A 107 12.85 4.10 8.22
C TYR A 107 11.82 4.00 9.34
N ILE A 108 11.61 2.79 9.90
CA ILE A 108 10.73 2.60 11.06
C ILE A 108 11.19 3.47 12.22
N ASP A 109 12.50 3.49 12.50
CA ASP A 109 13.07 4.27 13.59
C ASP A 109 12.91 5.79 13.35
N GLU A 110 12.85 6.22 12.09
CA GLU A 110 12.64 7.63 11.72
C GLU A 110 11.20 8.11 11.93
N VAL A 111 10.22 7.21 11.82
CA VAL A 111 8.79 7.58 11.81
C VAL A 111 7.97 7.04 12.99
N LYS A 112 8.52 6.09 13.77
CA LYS A 112 7.79 5.41 14.85
C LYS A 112 7.17 6.38 15.86
N ASP A 113 7.88 7.46 16.20
CA ASP A 113 7.46 8.42 17.22
C ASP A 113 6.24 9.26 16.77
N LYS A 114 5.87 9.17 15.49
CA LYS A 114 4.69 9.82 14.93
C LYS A 114 3.47 8.89 14.84
N LEU A 115 3.67 7.58 15.01
CA LEU A 115 2.64 6.57 14.83
C LEU A 115 2.09 6.11 16.18
N ASP A 116 0.84 5.64 16.19
CA ASP A 116 0.30 4.94 17.36
C ASP A 116 0.71 3.47 17.37
N GLY A 117 0.96 2.87 16.20
CA GLY A 117 1.26 1.46 16.11
C GLY A 117 1.67 0.96 14.72
N MET A 118 1.83 -0.35 14.61
CA MET A 118 2.23 -1.03 13.37
C MET A 118 1.42 -2.30 13.12
N GLU A 119 1.25 -2.64 11.85
CA GLU A 119 0.68 -3.94 11.46
C GLU A 119 1.76 -5.02 11.51
N CYS A 120 1.71 -5.84 12.55
CA CYS A 120 2.68 -6.92 12.77
C CYS A 120 2.23 -8.23 12.13
N PHE A 121 0.92 -8.41 11.92
CA PHE A 121 0.33 -9.66 11.46
C PHE A 121 -0.39 -9.45 10.13
N HIS A 122 0.26 -9.87 9.05
CA HIS A 122 -0.23 -9.72 7.69
C HIS A 122 0.27 -10.90 6.83
N PRO A 123 -0.49 -11.38 5.82
CA PRO A 123 -0.10 -12.52 4.98
C PRO A 123 1.25 -12.37 4.25
N SER A 124 1.73 -11.15 4.04
CA SER A 124 3.05 -10.87 3.44
C SER A 124 4.22 -10.94 4.44
N ILE A 125 3.94 -11.06 5.74
CA ILE A 125 4.92 -11.09 6.82
C ILE A 125 5.10 -12.55 7.28
N PRO A 126 6.29 -13.14 7.15
CA PRO A 126 6.57 -14.45 7.74
C PRO A 126 6.37 -14.40 9.25
N MET A 127 5.78 -15.45 9.85
CA MET A 127 5.47 -15.49 11.30
C MET A 127 6.66 -15.12 12.20
N ARG A 128 7.87 -15.60 11.87
CA ARG A 128 9.11 -15.23 12.59
C ARG A 128 9.35 -13.72 12.61
N GLU A 129 9.06 -13.04 11.51
CA GLU A 129 9.22 -11.59 11.39
C GLU A 129 8.07 -10.86 12.07
N SER A 130 6.85 -11.39 12.04
CA SER A 130 5.71 -10.87 12.82
C SER A 130 6.02 -10.84 14.32
N VAL A 131 6.61 -11.90 14.87
CA VAL A 131 7.01 -11.96 16.29
C VAL A 131 8.10 -10.92 16.59
N LYS A 132 9.08 -10.73 15.70
CA LYS A 132 10.10 -9.66 15.89
C LYS A 132 9.48 -8.26 15.86
N LEU A 133 8.58 -8.01 14.91
CA LEU A 133 7.85 -6.74 14.81
C LEU A 133 6.99 -6.49 16.04
N PHE A 134 6.34 -7.53 16.58
CA PHE A 134 5.59 -7.47 17.82
C PHE A 134 6.48 -7.05 18.99
N HIS A 135 7.63 -7.71 19.20
CA HIS A 135 8.57 -7.33 20.26
C HIS A 135 9.15 -5.93 20.06
N TYR A 136 9.43 -5.53 18.82
CA TYR A 136 9.82 -4.15 18.52
C TYR A 136 8.74 -3.16 18.97
N CYS A 137 7.45 -3.47 18.76
CA CYS A 137 6.37 -2.62 19.24
C CYS A 137 6.28 -2.58 20.77
N GLU A 138 6.55 -3.70 21.46
CA GLU A 138 6.65 -3.74 22.92
C GLU A 138 7.78 -2.84 23.44
N GLU A 139 8.97 -2.94 22.85
CA GLU A 139 10.16 -2.16 23.24
C GLU A 139 10.00 -0.66 22.99
N ASN A 140 9.18 -0.27 22.01
CA ASN A 140 8.99 1.12 21.59
C ASN A 140 7.62 1.70 21.98
N GLU A 141 6.89 1.03 22.86
CA GLU A 141 5.57 1.45 23.36
C GLU A 141 4.51 1.67 22.26
N LEU A 142 4.67 1.03 21.10
CA LEU A 142 3.75 1.08 19.97
C LEU A 142 2.62 0.06 20.12
N TYR A 143 1.42 0.40 19.67
CA TYR A 143 0.33 -0.56 19.51
C TYR A 143 0.56 -1.52 18.34
N VAL A 144 -0.14 -2.64 18.36
CA VAL A 144 -0.07 -3.67 17.34
C VAL A 144 -1.42 -3.86 16.64
N SER A 145 -1.40 -3.99 15.32
CA SER A 145 -2.55 -4.39 14.52
C SER A 145 -2.26 -5.62 13.65
N GLY A 146 -3.32 -6.21 13.11
CA GLY A 146 -3.25 -7.29 12.15
C GLY A 146 -4.39 -7.22 11.14
N GLY A 147 -4.10 -7.60 9.90
CA GLY A 147 -5.02 -7.47 8.79
C GLY A 147 -4.67 -8.42 7.65
N SER A 148 -5.69 -8.98 6.99
CA SER A 148 -5.47 -9.93 5.91
C SER A 148 -5.28 -9.26 4.55
N ASP A 149 -5.54 -7.96 4.47
CA ASP A 149 -5.61 -7.20 3.22
C ASP A 149 -6.46 -7.93 2.15
N PHE A 150 -7.59 -8.47 2.61
CA PHE A 150 -8.50 -9.21 1.76
C PHE A 150 -9.14 -8.31 0.70
N HIS A 151 -8.97 -8.68 -0.56
CA HIS A 151 -9.50 -7.92 -1.70
C HIS A 151 -10.58 -8.67 -2.49
N LYS A 152 -10.55 -10.01 -2.51
CA LYS A 152 -11.51 -10.85 -3.23
C LYS A 152 -11.35 -12.34 -2.92
N PRO A 153 -12.42 -13.17 -3.02
CA PRO A 153 -12.38 -14.59 -2.67
C PRO A 153 -11.44 -15.45 -3.51
N GLU A 154 -11.10 -15.05 -4.74
CA GLU A 154 -10.22 -15.83 -5.63
C GLU A 154 -8.73 -15.70 -5.25
N ARG A 155 -8.40 -14.82 -4.30
CA ARG A 155 -7.09 -14.81 -3.66
C ARG A 155 -7.08 -15.89 -2.58
N HIS A 156 -6.00 -16.67 -2.50
CA HIS A 156 -5.80 -17.69 -1.47
C HIS A 156 -5.48 -17.08 -0.08
N ILE A 157 -6.02 -15.90 0.20
CA ILE A 157 -5.88 -15.17 1.46
C ILE A 157 -7.30 -15.07 2.02
N PRO A 158 -7.59 -15.69 3.17
CA PRO A 158 -8.91 -15.58 3.80
C PRO A 158 -9.13 -14.19 4.39
N MET A 159 -10.38 -13.86 4.68
CA MET A 159 -10.71 -12.70 5.50
C MET A 159 -10.30 -12.97 6.95
N GLY A 160 -9.63 -12.02 7.58
CA GLY A 160 -9.11 -12.14 8.95
C GLY A 160 -7.69 -12.71 9.03
N VAL A 161 -7.04 -12.50 10.16
CA VAL A 161 -5.71 -13.04 10.48
C VAL A 161 -5.82 -13.98 11.66
N HIS A 162 -5.05 -15.07 11.62
CA HIS A 162 -4.94 -15.97 12.75
C HIS A 162 -3.87 -15.44 13.71
N LEU A 163 -4.26 -15.26 14.97
CA LEU A 163 -3.38 -14.84 16.05
C LEU A 163 -3.44 -15.88 17.16
N ASP A 164 -2.29 -16.10 17.80
CA ASP A 164 -2.27 -16.86 19.05
C ASP A 164 -2.97 -16.04 20.14
N GLU A 165 -3.86 -16.67 20.91
CA GLU A 165 -4.66 -16.02 21.95
C GLU A 165 -3.77 -15.32 22.99
N THR A 166 -2.58 -15.87 23.28
CA THR A 166 -1.65 -15.26 24.24
C THR A 166 -1.10 -13.91 23.76
N LEU A 167 -1.01 -13.71 22.44
CA LEU A 167 -0.60 -12.44 21.85
C LEU A 167 -1.72 -11.41 21.92
N LEU A 168 -2.97 -11.83 21.76
CA LEU A 168 -4.15 -10.95 21.89
C LEU A 168 -4.34 -10.41 23.31
N CYS A 169 -3.90 -11.16 24.33
CA CYS A 169 -3.90 -10.69 25.71
C CYS A 169 -2.87 -9.59 26.00
N SER A 170 -1.97 -9.28 25.06
CA SER A 170 -1.01 -8.20 25.24
C SER A 170 -1.69 -6.83 25.29
N SER A 171 -1.19 -5.95 26.17
CA SER A 171 -1.59 -4.54 26.23
C SER A 171 -1.36 -3.79 24.92
N ARG A 172 -0.54 -4.34 24.01
CA ARG A 172 -0.32 -3.75 22.68
C ARG A 172 -1.58 -3.75 21.81
N PHE A 173 -2.62 -4.51 22.17
CA PHE A 173 -3.94 -4.47 21.54
C PHE A 173 -4.97 -3.62 22.31
N ASP A 174 -4.59 -2.90 23.36
CA ASP A 174 -5.53 -2.11 24.19
C ASP A 174 -6.20 -0.94 23.44
N TRP A 175 -5.70 -0.59 22.25
CA TRP A 175 -6.37 0.35 21.36
C TRP A 175 -7.70 -0.19 20.81
N ILE A 176 -7.90 -1.51 20.83
CA ILE A 176 -9.16 -2.17 20.50
C ILE A 176 -10.04 -2.18 21.77
N PRO A 177 -11.25 -1.61 21.70
CA PRO A 177 -12.19 -1.65 22.82
C PRO A 177 -12.38 -3.06 23.37
N GLU A 178 -12.40 -3.19 24.70
CA GLU A 178 -12.55 -4.48 25.38
C GLU A 178 -13.81 -5.25 24.93
N SER A 179 -14.90 -4.53 24.65
CA SER A 179 -16.14 -5.10 24.10
C SER A 179 -15.96 -5.80 22.76
N LEU A 180 -14.98 -5.38 21.95
CA LEU A 180 -14.63 -6.01 20.69
C LEU A 180 -13.58 -7.11 20.87
N ARG A 181 -12.71 -7.00 21.87
CA ARG A 181 -11.70 -8.03 22.18
C ARG A 181 -12.31 -9.33 22.70
N ASN A 182 -13.41 -9.25 23.45
CA ASN A 182 -14.14 -10.44 23.92
C ASN A 182 -14.87 -11.21 22.79
N LEU A 183 -14.85 -10.68 21.55
CA LEU A 183 -15.41 -11.31 20.36
C LEU A 183 -14.33 -11.92 19.44
N LEU A 184 -13.06 -11.70 19.75
CA LEU A 184 -11.88 -12.21 19.03
C LEU A 184 -11.35 -13.46 19.72
#